data_AF-A0A2T0B1B4-F1
#
_entry.id   AF-A0A2T0B1B4-F1
#
_cell.length_a   1.000
_cell.length_b   1.000
_cell.length_c   1.000
_cell.angle_alpha   90.00
_cell.angle_beta   90.00
_cell.angle_gamma   90.00
#
_symmetry.space_group_name_H-M   'P 1'
#
loop_
_entity.id
_entity.type
_entity.pdbx_description
1 polymer ?
#
loop_
_entity_poly.entity_id
_entity_poly.type
_entity_poly.pdbx_seq_one_letter_code
_entity_poly.pdbx_strand_id
1 'polypeptide(L)' 'MTEKIKVAFVCVHNSCRSQMAEAISKIIAADGFEAYSAGTETKPQINQDAVEVIK' A
#
# COMPACT_ATOMS: atom_id res chain seq x y z
N MET A 1 13.25 7.94 19.56
CA MET A 1 12.52 7.69 18.30
C MET A 1 12.35 6.20 18.22
N THR A 2 11.11 5.71 18.37
CA THR A 2 10.82 4.27 18.27
C THR A 2 10.97 3.87 16.80
N GLU A 3 11.80 2.87 16.49
CA GLU A 3 11.93 2.39 15.12
C GLU A 3 10.57 1.89 14.61
N LYS A 4 10.16 2.37 13.43
CA LYS A 4 8.94 1.89 12.78
C LYS A 4 9.20 0.54 12.14
N ILE A 5 8.25 -0.38 12.26
CA ILE A 5 8.35 -1.69 11.63
C ILE A 5 8.09 -1.51 10.12
N LYS A 6 9.03 -1.98 9.30
CA LYS A 6 8.89 -1.96 7.85
C LYS A 6 7.96 -3.07 7.40
N VAL A 7 6.92 -2.72 6.64
CA VAL A 7 5.90 -3.66 6.17
C VAL A 7 5.77 -3.55 4.66
N ALA A 8 5.76 -4.69 3.96
CA ALA A 8 5.56 -4.76 2.52
C ALA A 8 4.27 -5.53 2.18
N PHE A 9 3.39 -4.91 1.39
CA PHE A 9 2.20 -5.55 0.84
C PHE A 9 2.45 -5.96 -0.62
N VAL A 10 2.33 -7.24 -0.93
CA VAL A 10 2.64 -7.76 -2.26
C VAL A 10 1.39 -8.34 -2.92
N CYS A 11 1.09 -7.92 -4.15
CA CYS A 11 0.08 -8.53 -5.00
C CYS A 11 0.58 -8.59 -6.44
N VAL A 12 -0.04 -9.38 -7.32
CA VAL A 12 0.46 -9.58 -8.70
C VAL A 12 0.72 -8.26 -9.44
N HIS A 13 -0.28 -7.37 -9.53
CA HIS A 13 -0.21 -6.20 -10.42
C HIS A 13 0.22 -4.88 -9.75
N ASN A 14 0.37 -4.87 -8.43
CA ASN A 14 0.58 -3.65 -7.64
C ASN A 14 -0.35 -2.47 -8.01
N SER A 15 -1.60 -2.77 -8.40
CA SER A 15 -2.55 -1.75 -8.86
C SER A 15 -3.78 -1.59 -7.99
N CYS A 16 -4.10 -2.54 -7.12
CA CYS A 16 -5.35 -2.50 -6.32
C CYS A 16 -5.05 -2.88 -4.87
N ARG A 17 -5.19 -4.16 -4.50
CA ARG A 17 -5.06 -4.65 -3.11
C ARG A 17 -3.81 -4.16 -2.38
N SER A 18 -2.62 -4.29 -2.97
CA SER A 18 -1.39 -3.86 -2.27
C SER A 18 -1.26 -2.34 -2.15
N GLN A 19 -1.77 -1.58 -3.12
CA GLN A 19 -1.81 -0.11 -3.06
C GLN A 19 -2.79 0.37 -1.99
N MET A 20 -3.98 -0.23 -1.93
CA MET A 20 -4.98 0.08 -0.88
C MET A 20 -4.43 -0.24 0.51
N ALA A 21 -3.80 -1.40 0.69
CA ALA A 21 -3.23 -1.80 1.97
C ALA A 21 -2.12 -0.85 2.45
N GLU A 22 -1.24 -0.42 1.54
CA GLU A 22 -0.23 0.59 1.85
C GLU A 22 -0.86 1.91 2.28
N ALA A 23 -1.84 2.42 1.54
CA ALA A 23 -2.50 3.68 1.84
C ALA A 23 -3.24 3.63 3.19
N ILE A 24 -4.01 2.56 3.44
CA ILE A 24 -4.71 2.35 4.71
C ILE A 24 -3.71 2.30 5.87
N SER A 25 -2.62 1.52 5.74
CA SER A 25 -1.59 1.41 6.77
C SER A 25 -0.95 2.76 7.10
N LYS A 26 -0.69 3.58 6.07
CA LYS A 26 -0.19 4.96 6.23
C LYS A 26 -1.19 5.90 6.93
N ILE A 27 -2.49 5.60 6.90
CA ILE A 27 -3.52 6.38 7.60
C ILE A 27 -3.68 5.91 9.05
N ILE A 28 -3.82 4.59 9.27
CA ILE A 28 -4.21 4.05 10.58
C ILE A 28 -3.04 3.65 11.48
N ALA A 29 -1.86 3.40 10.89
CA ALA A 29 -0.70 2.84 11.59
C ALA A 29 0.59 3.64 11.31
N ALA A 30 0.45 4.92 10.94
CA ALA A 30 1.56 5.80 10.59
C ALA A 30 2.65 5.90 11.67
N ASP A 31 2.27 5.78 12.94
CA ASP A 31 3.18 5.92 14.07
C ASP A 31 4.01 4.66 14.33
N GLY A 32 3.50 3.48 13.94
CA GLY A 32 4.14 2.19 14.18
C GLY A 32 4.80 1.60 12.95
N PHE A 33 4.27 1.86 11.75
CA PHE A 33 4.66 1.19 10.52
C PHE A 33 5.22 2.12 9.46
N GLU A 34 6.19 1.60 8.73
CA GLU A 34 6.68 2.15 7.48
C GLU A 34 6.23 1.22 6.34
N ALA A 35 5.11 1.56 5.70
CA ALA A 35 4.43 0.70 4.75
C ALA A 35 4.88 0.93 3.30
N TYR A 36 5.02 -0.18 2.57
CA TYR A 36 5.42 -0.26 1.17
C TYR A 36 4.51 -1.24 0.41
N SER A 37 4.42 -1.10 -0.91
CA SER A 37 3.76 -2.09 -1.77
C SER A 37 4.59 -2.48 -2.99
N ALA A 38 4.36 -3.69 -3.50
CA ALA A 38 5.02 -4.22 -4.69
C ALA A 38 4.14 -5.21 -5.46
N GLY A 39 4.63 -5.65 -6.62
CA GLY A 39 4.03 -6.73 -7.41
C GLY A 39 4.96 -7.37 -8.42
N THR A 40 4.58 -8.58 -8.85
CA THR A 40 5.39 -9.43 -9.74
C THR A 40 5.20 -9.08 -11.22
N GLU A 41 4.01 -8.62 -11.59
CA GLU A 41 3.62 -8.25 -12.96
C GLU A 41 2.95 -6.87 -12.92
N THR A 42 3.72 -5.82 -12.61
CA THR A 42 3.15 -4.50 -12.32
C THR A 42 2.37 -3.94 -13.50
N LYS A 43 1.24 -3.29 -13.20
CA LYS A 43 0.51 -2.48 -14.18
C LYS A 43 0.99 -1.03 -14.10
N PRO A 44 1.00 -0.29 -15.23
CA PRO A 44 1.46 1.10 -15.27
C PRO A 44 0.57 2.08 -14.50
N GLN A 45 -0.65 1.65 -14.15
CA GLN A 45 -1.65 2.49 -13.49
C GLN A 45 -2.27 1.75 -12.31
N ILE A 46 -2.54 2.52 -11.25
CA ILE A 46 -3.37 2.09 -10.12
C ILE A 46 -4.82 1.98 -10.62
N ASN A 47 -5.53 0.97 -10.11
CA ASN A 47 -6.96 0.81 -10.34
C ASN A 47 -7.69 2.06 -9.82
N GLN A 48 -8.46 2.71 -10.68
CA GLN A 48 -9.12 3.97 -10.35
C GLN A 48 -10.21 3.79 -9.28
N ASP A 49 -10.87 2.63 -9.21
CA ASP A 49 -11.84 2.32 -8.15
C ASP A 49 -11.13 2.29 -6.78
N ALA A 50 -9.90 1.76 -6.73
CA ALA A 50 -9.10 1.75 -5.51
C ALA A 50 -8.71 3.17 -5.09
N VAL A 51 -8.39 4.05 -6.04
CA VAL A 51 -8.10 5.47 -5.77
C VAL A 51 -9.35 6.18 -5.25
N GLU A 52 -10.51 5.92 -5.85
CA GLU A 52 -11.77 6.56 -5.47
C GLU A 52 -12.21 6.18 -4.05
N VAL A 53 -12.06 4.90 -3.67
CA VAL A 53 -12.48 4.38 -2.36
C VAL A 53 -11.56 4.82 -1.22
N ILE A 54 -10.26 5.03 -1.49
CA ILE A 54 -9.25 5.34 -0.47
C ILE A 54 -9.16 6.84 -0.11
N LYS A 55 -9.95 7.69 -0.76
CA LYS A 55 -10.01 9.15 -0.50
C LYS A 55 -10.10 9.52 0.98
#